data_AF-A0A4D7DLE3-F1
#
_entry.id   AF-A0A4D7DLE3-F1
#
_cell.length_a   1.000
_cell.length_b   1.000
_cell.length_c   1.000
_cell.angle_alpha   90.00
_cell.angle_beta   90.00
_cell.angle_gamma   90.00
#
_symmetry.space_group_name_H-M   'P 1'
#
loop_
_entity.id
_entity.type
_entity.pdbx_description
1 polymer ?
#
loop_
_entity_poly.entity_id
_entity_poly.type
_entity_poly.pdbx_seq_one_letter_code
_entity_poly.pdbx_strand_id
1 'polypeptide(L)' 'MSASFEQVRVRVLPDGRVSRSDAAAFLGLTPKTLADYKSRGIGPCPRKVGGRVFYRLIDLEAFRDTGAREA' A
#
# COMPACT_ATOMS: atom_id res chain seq x y z
N MET A 1 26.47 16.89 11.96
CA MET A 1 25.91 15.56 11.67
C MET A 1 24.96 15.69 10.50
N SER A 2 25.33 15.16 9.33
CA SER A 2 24.45 15.16 8.16
C SER A 2 23.49 13.98 8.30
N ALA A 3 22.19 14.25 8.45
CA ALA A 3 21.18 13.20 8.43
C ALA A 3 20.83 12.88 6.98
N SER A 4 21.21 11.69 6.51
CA SER A 4 20.81 11.18 5.20
C SER A 4 19.42 10.56 5.32
N PHE A 5 18.40 11.25 4.80
CA PHE A 5 17.04 10.72 4.72
C PHE A 5 16.78 10.15 3.31
N GLU A 6 16.15 8.97 3.25
CA GLU A 6 15.67 8.41 1.99
C GLU A 6 14.25 8.91 1.72
N GLN A 7 14.08 9.72 0.67
CA GLN A 7 12.76 10.23 0.30
C GLN A 7 12.04 9.21 -0.59
N VAL A 8 11.06 8.51 -0.01
CA VAL A 8 10.19 7.58 -0.76
C VAL A 8 9.09 8.35 -1.49
N ARG A 9 8.99 8.16 -2.80
CA ARG A 9 7.92 8.75 -3.63
C ARG A 9 6.82 7.72 -3.87
N VAL A 10 5.60 8.04 -3.44
CA VAL A 10 4.40 7.23 -3.67
C VAL A 10 3.55 7.94 -4.74
N ARG A 11 3.28 7.26 -5.86
CA ARG A 11 2.38 7.80 -6.89
C ARG A 11 0.93 7.47 -6.57
N VAL A 12 0.12 8.51 -6.43
CA VAL A 12 -1.34 8.42 -6.32
C VAL A 12 -1.95 8.92 -7.63
N LEU A 13 -2.83 8.13 -8.24
CA LEU A 13 -3.57 8.52 -9.44
C LEU A 13 -4.67 9.53 -9.08
N PRO A 14 -5.18 10.31 -10.05
CA PRO A 14 -6.20 11.35 -9.79
C PRO A 14 -7.50 10.84 -9.14
N ASP A 15 -7.78 9.54 -9.25
CA ASP A 15 -8.92 8.87 -8.66
C ASP A 15 -8.62 8.19 -7.31
N GLY A 16 -7.47 8.51 -6.71
CA GLY A 16 -7.03 7.98 -5.43
C GLY A 16 -6.49 6.55 -5.49
N ARG A 17 -6.33 5.96 -6.68
CA ARG A 17 -5.70 4.65 -6.85
C ARG A 17 -4.19 4.72 -6.66
N VAL A 18 -3.67 3.71 -5.98
CA VAL A 18 -2.25 3.51 -5.69
C VAL A 18 -1.85 2.14 -6.22
N SER A 19 -0.73 2.05 -6.93
CA SER A 19 -0.22 0.76 -7.43
C SER A 19 0.19 -0.14 -6.26
N ARG A 20 0.29 -1.46 -6.47
CA ARG A 20 0.81 -2.35 -5.41
C ARG A 20 2.20 -1.95 -4.92
N SER A 21 3.06 -1.48 -5.82
CA SER A 21 4.42 -1.08 -5.46
C SER A 21 4.43 0.19 -4.60
N ASP A 22 3.66 1.19 -5.02
CA ASP A 22 3.50 2.45 -4.28
C ASP A 22 2.79 2.22 -2.94
N ALA A 23 1.80 1.33 -2.89
CA ALA A 23 1.08 0.97 -1.68
C ALA A 23 1.96 0.24 -0.68
N ALA A 24 2.83 -0.66 -1.17
CA ALA A 24 3.81 -1.32 -0.33
C ALA A 24 4.81 -0.32 0.25
N ALA A 25 5.33 0.59 -0.60
CA ALA A 25 6.21 1.67 -0.16
C ALA A 25 5.54 2.58 0.88
N PHE A 26 4.27 2.92 0.70
CA PHE A 26 3.47 3.71 1.65
C PHE A 26 3.37 3.03 3.03
N LEU A 27 3.22 1.70 3.07
CA LEU A 27 3.12 0.93 4.30
C LEU A 27 4.48 0.49 4.87
N GLY A 28 5.60 0.87 4.23
CA GLY A 28 6.93 0.37 4.62
C GLY A 28 7.12 -1.13 4.40
N LEU A 29 6.38 -1.72 3.47
CA LEU A 29 6.40 -3.14 3.12
C LEU A 29 7.03 -3.38 1.75
N THR A 30 7.34 -4.65 1.45
CA THR A 30 7.68 -5.05 0.08
C THR A 30 6.41 -5.36 -0.72
N PRO A 31 6.42 -5.18 -2.06
CA PRO A 31 5.29 -5.58 -2.91
C PRO A 31 4.94 -7.07 -2.79
N LYS A 32 5.93 -7.91 -2.48
CA LYS A 32 5.74 -9.34 -2.21
C LYS A 32 4.96 -9.57 -0.93
N THR A 33 5.29 -8.89 0.16
CA THR A 33 4.55 -8.95 1.43
C THR A 33 3.10 -8.50 1.23
N LEU A 34 2.87 -7.42 0.49
CA LEU A 34 1.51 -6.95 0.22
C LEU A 34 0.71 -7.92 -0.68
N ALA A 35 1.38 -8.65 -1.57
CA ALA A 35 0.76 -9.72 -2.35
C ALA A 35 0.43 -10.96 -1.51
N ASP A 36 1.28 -11.31 -0.53
CA ASP A 36 1.02 -12.35 0.47
C ASP A 36 -0.20 -11.99 1.32
N TYR A 37 -0.25 -10.76 1.83
CA TYR A 37 -1.37 -10.24 2.61
C TYR A 37 -2.70 -10.40 1.85
N LYS A 38 -2.71 -9.95 0.60
CA LYS A 38 -3.84 -10.09 -0.31
C LYS A 38 -4.23 -11.56 -0.56
N SER A 39 -3.30 -12.51 -0.51
CA SER A 39 -3.59 -13.94 -0.70
C SER A 39 -4.15 -14.57 0.57
N ARG A 40 -3.74 -14.07 1.74
CA ARG A 40 -4.20 -14.49 3.07
C ARG A 40 -5.49 -13.80 3.51
N GLY A 41 -6.00 -12.84 2.73
CA GLY A 41 -7.19 -12.07 3.08
C GLY A 41 -6.97 -10.95 4.09
N ILE A 42 -5.72 -10.67 4.45
CA ILE A 42 -5.35 -9.62 5.40
C ILE A 42 -4.97 -8.33 4.66
N GLY A 43 -5.12 -7.19 5.33
CA GLY A 43 -4.63 -5.91 4.84
C GLY A 43 -5.65 -5.08 4.04
N PRO A 44 -5.18 -4.00 3.38
CA PRO A 44 -6.04 -3.06 2.68
C PRO A 44 -6.73 -3.71 1.48
N CYS A 45 -7.98 -3.32 1.19
CA CYS A 45 -8.80 -3.96 0.17
C CYS A 45 -8.20 -3.82 -1.26
N PRO A 46 -7.84 -4.92 -1.93
CA PRO A 46 -7.33 -4.88 -3.30
C PRO A 46 -8.47 -4.67 -4.31
N ARG A 47 -8.23 -3.82 -5.30
CA ARG A 47 -9.17 -3.55 -6.40
C ARG A 47 -8.53 -3.88 -7.74
N LYS A 48 -9.22 -4.70 -8.55
CA LYS A 48 -8.76 -5.04 -9.91
C LYS A 48 -9.28 -4.00 -10.91
N VAL A 49 -8.38 -3.42 -11.69
CA VAL A 49 -8.72 -2.52 -12.81
C VAL A 49 -7.85 -2.89 -14.00
N GLY A 50 -8.46 -3.30 -15.12
CA GLY A 50 -7.74 -3.67 -16.34
C GLY A 50 -6.66 -4.74 -16.12
N GLY A 51 -6.94 -5.76 -15.30
CA GLY A 51 -6.00 -6.84 -14.99
C GLY A 51 -4.91 -6.51 -13.97
N ARG A 52 -4.78 -5.25 -13.53
CA ARG A 52 -3.83 -4.81 -12.50
C ARG A 52 -4.52 -4.65 -11.15
N VAL A 53 -3.78 -4.86 -10.06
CA VAL A 53 -4.29 -4.65 -8.71
C VAL A 53 -3.83 -3.29 -8.21
N PHE A 54 -4.80 -2.52 -7.73
CA PHE A 54 -4.64 -1.22 -7.10
C PHE A 54 -5.22 -1.25 -5.69
N TYR A 55 -4.79 -0.29 -4.88
CA TYR A 55 -5.34 0.02 -3.57
C TYR A 55 -5.88 1.45 -3.62
N ARG A 56 -6.83 1.82 -2.76
CA ARG A 56 -7.17 3.24 -2.59
C ARG A 56 -6.31 3.81 -1.47
N LEU A 57 -5.90 5.07 -1.62
CA LEU A 57 -5.16 5.76 -0.57
C LEU A 57 -5.89 5.72 0.78
N ILE A 58 -7.20 5.95 0.78
CA ILE A 58 -8.02 5.90 2.01
C ILE A 58 -8.01 4.52 2.69
N ASP A 59 -7.98 3.44 1.90
CA ASP A 59 -7.93 2.08 2.44
C ASP A 59 -6.53 1.80 3.05
N LEU A 60 -5.47 2.38 2.48
CA LEU A 60 -4.10 2.29 2.99
C LEU A 60 -3.92 3.09 4.29
N GLU A 61 -4.48 4.31 4.34
CA GLU A 61 -4.47 5.15 5.53
C GLU A 61 -5.25 4.50 6.67
N ALA A 62 -6.46 4.01 6.40
CA ALA A 62 -7.26 3.29 7.38
C ALA A 62 -6.50 2.07 7.92
N PHE A 63 -5.86 1.28 7.05
CA PHE A 63 -5.07 0.13 7.48
C PHE A 63 -3.85 0.52 8.33
N ARG A 64 -3.18 1.62 7.99
CA ARG A 64 -2.07 2.17 8.79
C ARG A 64 -2.56 2.57 10.18
N ASP A 65 -3.70 3.23 10.26
CA ASP A 65 -4.21 3.86 11.48
C ASP A 65 -4.85 2.85 12.45
N THR A 66 -5.53 1.82 11.94
CA THR A 66 -6.02 0.69 12.76
C THR A 66 -4.87 -0.18 13.31
N GLY A 67 -3.66 0.00 12.78
CA GLY A 67 -2.53 -0.90 13.01
C GLY A 67 -2.69 -2.16 12.17
N ALA A 68 -1.58 -2.73 11.68
CA ALA A 68 -1.56 -3.95 10.87
C ALA A 68 -2.04 -5.24 11.60
N ARG A 69 -2.89 -5.08 12.62
CA ARG A 69 -3.49 -6.10 13.47
C ARG A 69 -5.01 -6.06 13.38
N GLU A 70 -5.57 -6.16 12.18
CA GLU A 70 -6.88 -6.81 12.07
C GLU A 70 -6.78 -7.87 10.97
N ALA A 71 -7.08 -9.09 11.41
CA ALA A 71 -6.99 -10.34 10.68
C ALA A 71 -8.16 -10.53 9.72
#